data_AF-A0A5E7AMG0-F1
#
_entry.id   AF-A0A5E7AMG0-F1
#
_cell.length_a   1.000
_cell.length_b   1.000
_cell.length_c   1.000
_cell.angle_alpha   90.00
_cell.angle_beta   90.00
_cell.angle_gamma   90.00
#
_symmetry.space_group_name_H-M   'P 1'
#
loop_
_entity.id
_entity.type
_entity.pdbx_description
1 polymer ?
#
loop_
_entity_poly.entity_id
_entity_poly.type
_entity_poly.pdbx_seq_one_letter_code
_entity_poly.pdbx_strand_id
1 'polypeptide(L)'
;MPSLPQVIDTDLSFDKMAAISKAIALGYRASSEIIRGNAVLGTNAMAASGHIKRACVDHFLSAVPGSAPESGISARMESNRNGSSKHIVLRSGRLVLTAHNVNSSRTKMLKSSLYNRVLSSPNMDLFSESYDDNESDIVCGQLLHGSKSNLEFMSLVIPDANCKVSLYTRQIPLPKFEEVREEKIEDNLDNLFEQLTKEFEQSKKAR
;
A
#
# COMPACT_ATOMS: atom_id res chain seq x y z
N MET A 1 17.15 22.67 -8.82
CA MET A 1 16.39 21.45 -8.53
C MET A 1 14.92 21.81 -8.31
N PRO A 2 13.97 21.05 -8.86
CA PRO A 2 12.54 21.27 -8.60
C PRO A 2 12.24 21.09 -7.10
N SER A 3 11.26 21.83 -6.58
CA SER A 3 10.81 21.68 -5.20
C SER A 3 10.02 20.37 -5.02
N LEU A 4 9.92 19.86 -3.78
CA LEU A 4 9.12 18.66 -3.48
C LEU A 4 7.68 18.77 -4.02
N PRO A 5 6.93 19.88 -3.82
CA PRO A 5 5.62 20.04 -4.43
C PRO A 5 5.63 19.91 -5.97
N GLN A 6 6.62 20.48 -6.65
CA GLN A 6 6.74 20.38 -8.11
C GLN A 6 6.99 18.94 -8.55
N VAL A 7 7.81 18.18 -7.82
CA VAL A 7 8.01 16.74 -8.07
C VAL A 7 6.70 15.99 -7.89
N ILE A 8 5.96 16.24 -6.79
CA ILE A 8 4.66 15.59 -6.56
C ILE A 8 3.66 15.92 -7.65
N ASP A 9 3.52 17.20 -8.04
CA ASP A 9 2.54 17.59 -9.06
C ASP A 9 2.88 17.04 -10.45
N THR A 10 4.16 16.89 -10.76
CA THR A 10 4.62 16.33 -12.06
C THR A 10 4.47 14.80 -12.08
N ASP A 11 4.95 14.15 -11.03
CA ASP A 11 5.14 12.71 -11.03
C ASP A 11 3.93 11.98 -10.45
N LEU A 12 3.06 12.66 -9.71
CA LEU A 12 1.82 12.15 -9.12
C LEU A 12 0.64 13.07 -9.42
N SER A 13 0.32 13.18 -10.71
CA SER A 13 -0.85 13.92 -11.20
C SER A 13 -2.17 13.45 -10.56
N PHE A 14 -3.23 14.26 -10.71
CA PHE A 14 -4.55 13.96 -10.16
C PHE A 14 -5.08 12.59 -10.58
N ASP A 15 -4.96 12.22 -11.85
CA ASP A 15 -5.46 10.94 -12.36
C ASP A 15 -4.70 9.74 -11.76
N LYS A 16 -3.38 9.91 -11.55
CA LYS A 16 -2.56 8.92 -10.84
C LYS A 16 -2.99 8.77 -9.39
N MET A 17 -3.25 9.89 -8.70
CA MET A 17 -3.76 9.88 -7.33
C MET A 17 -5.12 9.18 -7.25
N ALA A 18 -6.02 9.45 -8.20
CA ALA A 18 -7.34 8.84 -8.28
C ALA A 18 -7.26 7.32 -8.53
N ALA A 19 -6.39 6.87 -9.44
CA ALA A 19 -6.19 5.44 -9.70
C ALA A 19 -5.70 4.70 -8.45
N ILE A 20 -4.72 5.26 -7.74
CA ILE A 20 -4.17 4.67 -6.52
C ILE A 20 -5.21 4.70 -5.39
N SER A 21 -5.91 5.81 -5.18
CA SER A 21 -6.92 5.91 -4.10
C SER A 21 -8.10 4.97 -4.33
N LYS A 22 -8.52 4.80 -5.58
CA LYS A 22 -9.50 3.80 -6.00
C LYS A 22 -9.04 2.37 -5.70
N ALA A 23 -7.80 2.02 -6.07
CA ALA A 23 -7.24 0.70 -5.77
C ALA A 23 -7.22 0.39 -4.26
N ILE A 24 -6.81 1.35 -3.43
CA ILE A 24 -6.86 1.18 -1.97
C ILE A 24 -8.32 1.01 -1.50
N ALA A 25 -9.26 1.82 -1.99
CA ALA A 25 -10.67 1.70 -1.61
C ALA A 25 -11.29 0.35 -1.96
N LEU A 26 -10.95 -0.21 -3.14
CA LEU A 26 -11.32 -1.57 -3.55
C LEU A 26 -10.75 -2.62 -2.58
N GLY A 27 -9.50 -2.46 -2.15
CA GLY A 27 -8.89 -3.30 -1.12
C GLY A 27 -9.66 -3.29 0.21
N TYR A 28 -10.17 -2.14 0.64
CA TYR A 28 -11.02 -2.05 1.84
C TYR A 28 -12.34 -2.78 1.66
N ARG A 29 -12.99 -2.59 0.51
CA ARG A 29 -14.26 -3.27 0.19
C ARG A 29 -14.07 -4.78 0.16
N ALA A 30 -13.09 -5.29 -0.60
CA ALA A 30 -12.79 -6.72 -0.67
C ALA A 30 -12.46 -7.31 0.70
N SER A 31 -11.63 -6.62 1.50
CA SER A 31 -11.32 -7.09 2.86
C SER A 31 -12.56 -7.19 3.74
N SER A 32 -13.51 -6.25 3.60
CA SER A 32 -14.77 -6.28 4.34
C SER A 32 -15.68 -7.41 3.89
N GLU A 33 -15.75 -7.70 2.59
CA GLU A 33 -16.53 -8.81 2.05
C GLU A 33 -15.96 -10.16 2.51
N ILE A 34 -14.64 -10.35 2.43
CA ILE A 34 -13.95 -11.56 2.91
C ILE A 34 -14.18 -11.77 4.41
N ILE A 35 -13.99 -10.73 5.23
CA ILE A 35 -14.15 -10.87 6.69
C ILE A 35 -15.60 -11.21 7.06
N ARG A 36 -16.60 -10.69 6.34
CA ARG A 36 -18.01 -11.00 6.59
C ARG A 36 -18.43 -12.38 6.06
N GLY A 37 -17.89 -12.78 4.91
CA GLY A 37 -18.26 -14.03 4.23
C GLY A 37 -17.62 -15.28 4.83
N ASN A 38 -16.49 -15.15 5.52
CA ASN A 38 -15.72 -16.31 6.00
C ASN A 38 -16.09 -16.70 7.45
N ALA A 39 -16.87 -17.78 7.61
CA ALA A 39 -17.30 -18.29 8.91
C ALA A 39 -16.13 -18.64 9.86
N VAL A 40 -14.99 -19.06 9.31
CA VAL A 40 -13.77 -19.42 10.07
C VAL A 40 -13.12 -18.18 10.69
N LEU A 41 -13.19 -17.03 10.03
CA LEU A 41 -12.65 -15.77 10.54
C LEU A 41 -13.52 -15.16 11.65
N GLY A 42 -14.79 -15.58 11.77
CA GLY A 42 -15.74 -15.06 12.76
C GLY A 42 -15.29 -15.16 14.23
N THR A 43 -14.37 -16.07 14.56
CA THR A 43 -13.87 -16.26 15.94
C THR A 43 -12.65 -15.40 16.30
N ASN A 44 -11.91 -14.86 15.31
CA ASN A 44 -10.73 -14.01 15.54
C ASN A 44 -10.52 -12.90 14.48
N ALA A 45 -11.62 -12.44 13.87
CA ALA A 45 -11.61 -11.48 12.75
C ALA A 45 -10.80 -10.23 13.05
N MET A 46 -10.82 -9.75 14.29
CA MET A 46 -10.07 -8.57 14.70
C MET A 46 -8.56 -8.75 14.58
N ALA A 47 -8.02 -9.91 14.96
CA ALA A 47 -6.58 -10.19 14.87
C ALA A 47 -6.09 -10.35 13.43
N ALA A 48 -6.90 -10.97 12.56
CA ALA A 48 -6.55 -11.19 11.15
C ALA A 48 -6.88 -9.99 10.24
N SER A 49 -7.77 -9.09 10.66
CA SER A 49 -8.30 -7.99 9.84
C SER A 49 -7.22 -7.11 9.23
N GLY A 50 -6.17 -6.79 9.98
CA GLY A 50 -5.06 -5.97 9.49
C GLY A 50 -4.28 -6.65 8.35
N HIS A 51 -4.06 -7.96 8.46
CA HIS A 51 -3.34 -8.75 7.46
C HIS A 51 -4.18 -8.97 6.19
N ILE A 52 -5.47 -9.30 6.35
CA ILE A 52 -6.39 -9.48 5.22
C ILE A 52 -6.54 -8.17 4.44
N LYS A 53 -6.75 -7.05 5.16
CA LYS A 53 -6.85 -5.73 4.55
C LYS A 53 -5.59 -5.37 3.78
N ARG A 54 -4.42 -5.62 4.35
CA ARG A 54 -3.15 -5.40 3.66
C ARG A 54 -3.05 -6.24 2.39
N ALA A 55 -3.34 -7.54 2.45
CA ALA A 55 -3.27 -8.41 1.28
C ALA A 55 -4.21 -7.96 0.16
N CYS A 56 -5.43 -7.52 0.51
CA CYS A 56 -6.38 -6.97 -0.46
C CYS A 56 -5.85 -5.66 -1.07
N VAL A 57 -5.33 -4.74 -0.25
CA VAL A 57 -4.74 -3.49 -0.75
C VAL A 57 -3.56 -3.76 -1.69
N ASP A 58 -2.62 -4.63 -1.29
CA ASP A 58 -1.48 -5.02 -2.13
C ASP A 58 -1.97 -5.63 -3.46
N HIS A 59 -2.99 -6.50 -3.44
CA HIS A 59 -3.58 -7.06 -4.66
C HIS A 59 -4.07 -5.98 -5.63
N PHE A 60 -4.92 -5.05 -5.18
CA PHE A 60 -5.45 -4.00 -6.06
C PHE A 60 -4.39 -2.98 -6.48
N LEU A 61 -3.40 -2.68 -5.63
CA LEU A 61 -2.27 -1.82 -6.02
C LEU A 61 -1.42 -2.45 -7.12
N SER A 62 -1.24 -3.77 -7.10
CA SER A 62 -0.50 -4.49 -8.15
C SER A 62 -1.17 -4.39 -9.54
N ALA A 63 -2.48 -4.18 -9.57
CA ALA A 63 -3.27 -4.08 -10.79
C ALA A 63 -3.32 -2.66 -11.38
N VAL A 64 -2.88 -1.62 -10.64
CA VAL A 64 -2.90 -0.22 -11.09
C VAL A 64 -2.26 0.00 -12.47
N PRO A 65 -1.09 -0.57 -12.80
CA PRO A 65 -0.50 -0.42 -14.14
C PRO A 65 -1.38 -0.98 -15.26
N GLY A 66 -2.14 -2.04 -14.99
CA GLY A 66 -3.05 -2.66 -15.95
C GLY A 66 -4.39 -1.94 -16.07
N SER A 67 -4.91 -1.38 -14.98
CA SER A 67 -6.17 -0.64 -14.98
C SER A 67 -6.04 0.81 -15.46
N ALA A 68 -4.83 1.37 -15.42
CA ALA A 68 -4.52 2.71 -15.91
C ALA A 68 -3.14 2.73 -16.62
N PRO A 69 -2.99 2.10 -17.80
CA PRO A 69 -1.70 1.98 -18.49
C PRO A 69 -1.07 3.34 -18.86
N GLU A 70 -1.90 4.32 -19.20
CA GLU A 70 -1.48 5.70 -19.52
C GLU A 70 -0.94 6.47 -18.29
N SER A 71 -1.13 5.94 -17.08
CA SER A 71 -0.66 6.59 -15.85
C SER A 71 0.86 6.59 -15.73
N GLY A 72 1.57 5.71 -16.45
CA GLY A 72 3.00 5.50 -16.29
C GLY A 72 3.41 5.03 -14.89
N ILE A 73 2.45 4.49 -14.11
CA ILE A 73 2.72 3.85 -12.82
C ILE A 73 3.17 2.42 -13.10
N SER A 74 4.25 2.00 -12.45
CA SER A 74 4.63 0.59 -12.36
C SER A 74 4.41 0.07 -10.94
N ALA A 75 4.10 -1.21 -10.80
CA ALA A 75 3.89 -1.87 -9.52
C ALA A 75 4.74 -3.14 -9.45
N ARG A 76 5.46 -3.34 -8.35
CA ARG A 76 6.27 -4.55 -8.13
C ARG A 76 6.13 -5.03 -6.68
N MET A 77 6.07 -6.35 -6.52
CA MET A 77 6.14 -6.97 -5.19
C MET A 77 7.59 -7.04 -4.75
N GLU A 78 7.86 -6.50 -3.58
CA GLU A 78 9.22 -6.16 -3.20
C GLU A 78 9.41 -6.43 -1.71
N SER A 79 10.55 -7.04 -1.33
CA SER A 79 10.85 -7.44 0.05
C SER A 79 11.49 -6.29 0.80
N ASN A 80 11.03 -6.00 2.02
CA ASN A 80 11.71 -5.00 2.82
C ASN A 80 13.16 -5.44 3.10
N ARG A 81 14.04 -4.50 3.43
CA ARG A 81 15.49 -4.76 3.60
C ARG A 81 15.87 -5.93 4.51
N ASN A 82 15.06 -6.29 5.50
CA ASN A 82 15.33 -7.42 6.40
C ASN A 82 14.65 -8.73 5.97
N GLY A 83 13.95 -8.75 4.83
CA GLY A 83 13.25 -9.90 4.26
C GLY A 83 12.01 -10.34 5.03
N SER A 84 11.58 -9.61 6.06
CA SER A 84 10.49 -10.04 6.95
C SER A 84 9.09 -9.79 6.38
N SER A 85 8.98 -8.98 5.32
CA SER A 85 7.69 -8.53 4.76
C SER A 85 7.82 -8.17 3.29
N LYS A 86 6.82 -8.52 2.47
CA LYS A 86 6.74 -8.12 1.04
C LYS A 86 5.57 -7.18 0.78
N HIS A 87 5.79 -6.09 0.07
CA HIS A 87 4.75 -5.09 -0.22
C HIS A 87 4.73 -4.76 -1.71
N ILE A 88 3.60 -4.24 -2.19
CA ILE A 88 3.61 -3.57 -3.50
C ILE A 88 4.28 -2.20 -3.38
N VAL A 89 5.32 -2.01 -4.19
CA VAL A 89 6.00 -0.75 -4.43
C VAL A 89 5.49 -0.17 -5.74
N LEU A 90 4.91 1.02 -5.68
CA LEU A 90 4.50 1.77 -6.85
C LEU A 90 5.61 2.74 -7.24
N ARG A 91 5.99 2.79 -8.52
CA ARG A 91 6.90 3.81 -9.04
C ARG A 91 6.20 4.67 -10.07
N SER A 92 6.36 5.98 -9.95
CA SER A 92 5.84 6.95 -10.90
C SER A 92 6.83 8.10 -11.03
N GLY A 93 7.52 8.20 -12.17
CA GLY A 93 8.61 9.15 -12.34
C GLY A 93 9.68 8.93 -11.27
N ARG A 94 10.00 9.97 -10.50
CA ARG A 94 10.96 9.94 -9.40
C ARG A 94 10.36 9.47 -8.08
N LEU A 95 9.05 9.20 -8.02
CA LEU A 95 8.38 8.80 -6.79
C LEU A 95 8.36 7.29 -6.63
N VAL A 96 8.76 6.85 -5.45
CA VAL A 96 8.61 5.47 -4.97
C VAL A 96 7.63 5.48 -3.80
N LEU A 97 6.48 4.82 -3.96
CA LEU A 97 5.36 4.90 -3.02
C LEU A 97 5.04 3.54 -2.41
N THR A 98 4.81 3.52 -1.10
CA THR A 98 4.31 2.33 -0.39
C THR A 98 3.12 2.66 0.49
N ALA A 99 2.16 1.73 0.57
CA ALA A 99 0.92 1.89 1.30
C ALA A 99 0.99 1.33 2.73
N HIS A 100 0.51 2.10 3.69
CA HIS A 100 0.53 1.76 5.11
C HIS A 100 -0.83 2.04 5.75
N ASN A 101 -1.44 1.01 6.32
CA ASN A 101 -2.67 1.12 7.09
C ASN A 101 -2.37 1.71 8.49
N VAL A 102 -3.04 2.80 8.86
CA VAL A 102 -2.94 3.45 10.17
C VAL A 102 -4.32 3.66 10.80
N ASN A 103 -4.37 3.63 12.13
CA ASN A 103 -5.64 3.64 12.88
C ASN A 103 -6.29 5.03 13.02
N SER A 104 -5.63 6.11 12.63
CA SER A 104 -6.16 7.47 12.74
C SER A 104 -5.56 8.41 11.70
N SER A 105 -6.39 9.33 11.19
CA SER A 105 -5.94 10.43 10.34
C SER A 105 -5.08 11.44 11.10
N ARG A 106 -5.17 11.47 12.44
CA ARG A 106 -4.36 12.33 13.33
C ARG A 106 -3.01 11.72 13.69
N THR A 107 -2.64 10.56 13.14
CA THR A 107 -1.47 9.85 13.66
C THR A 107 -0.16 10.52 13.27
N LYS A 108 0.61 10.82 14.32
CA LYS A 108 2.07 10.91 14.37
C LYS A 108 2.68 9.93 13.37
N MET A 109 3.75 10.34 12.69
CA MET A 109 4.54 9.46 11.85
C MET A 109 4.69 8.06 12.45
N LEU A 110 4.66 7.05 11.59
CA LEU A 110 4.84 5.66 12.01
C LEU A 110 6.03 5.58 12.98
N LYS A 111 5.84 4.91 14.13
CA LYS A 111 6.82 4.89 15.22
C LYS A 111 8.21 4.60 14.65
N SER A 112 9.21 5.38 15.06
CA SER A 112 10.61 5.16 14.68
C SER A 112 11.10 3.73 14.97
N SER A 113 10.45 2.98 15.87
CA SER A 113 10.74 1.57 16.12
C SER A 113 10.36 0.62 14.98
N LEU A 114 9.34 0.96 14.16
CA LEU A 114 9.06 0.30 12.88
C LEU A 114 10.12 0.65 11.82
N TYR A 115 10.96 1.64 12.11
CA TYR A 115 12.00 2.21 11.26
C TYR A 115 13.34 2.25 12.00
N ASN A 116 13.55 1.36 12.99
CA ASN A 116 14.79 1.29 13.76
C ASN A 116 15.91 1.04 12.76
N ARG A 117 16.78 2.02 12.49
CA ARG A 117 18.12 2.05 11.81
C ARG A 117 18.46 0.97 10.76
N VAL A 118 18.12 -0.28 11.02
CA VAL A 118 17.96 -1.43 10.11
C VAL A 118 16.82 -1.24 9.09
N LEU A 119 15.78 -0.45 9.41
CA LEU A 119 14.59 -0.20 8.59
C LEU A 119 14.49 1.23 8.02
N SER A 120 15.46 2.11 8.29
CA SER A 120 15.48 3.48 7.79
C SER A 120 16.86 3.83 7.23
N SER A 121 16.95 4.00 5.92
CA SER A 121 17.90 4.95 5.35
C SER A 121 17.10 6.12 4.78
N PRO A 122 17.57 7.36 4.98
CA PRO A 122 17.00 8.55 4.40
C PRO A 122 16.88 8.39 2.89
N ASN A 123 15.72 8.63 2.30
CA ASN A 123 15.51 8.61 0.84
C ASN A 123 15.61 7.24 0.15
N MET A 124 15.66 6.11 0.85
CA MET A 124 15.84 4.84 0.17
C MET A 124 14.53 4.11 -0.10
N ASP A 125 14.42 3.62 -1.33
CA ASP A 125 13.57 2.50 -1.68
C ASP A 125 13.75 1.41 -0.62
N LEU A 126 12.72 1.20 0.19
CA LEU A 126 12.74 0.27 1.32
C LEU A 126 12.93 -1.20 0.86
N PHE A 127 12.97 -1.45 -0.45
CA PHE A 127 12.79 -2.76 -1.04
C PHE A 127 13.78 -3.17 -2.15
N SER A 128 14.75 -2.32 -2.50
CA SER A 128 15.79 -2.65 -3.47
C SER A 128 17.08 -3.15 -2.78
N GLU A 129 17.61 -4.30 -3.20
CA GLU A 129 18.97 -4.78 -2.86
C GLU A 129 20.06 -4.12 -3.72
N SER A 130 19.69 -3.47 -4.82
CA SER A 130 20.59 -2.92 -5.84
C SER A 130 20.39 -1.41 -5.97
N TYR A 131 21.06 -0.62 -5.13
CA TYR A 131 21.19 0.81 -5.40
C TYR A 131 22.57 1.10 -5.97
N ASP A 132 22.59 1.56 -7.22
CA ASP A 132 23.71 2.35 -7.74
C ASP A 132 23.66 3.73 -7.05
N ASP A 133 24.81 4.24 -6.59
CA ASP A 133 24.98 5.54 -5.91
C ASP A 133 24.57 6.77 -6.76
N ASN A 134 23.96 6.58 -7.93
CA ASN A 134 23.67 7.62 -8.93
C ASN A 134 22.22 8.15 -8.93
N GLU A 135 21.32 7.70 -8.04
CA GLU A 135 19.91 8.13 -8.02
C GLU A 135 19.63 9.26 -7.01
N SER A 136 20.32 10.40 -7.15
CA SER A 136 20.15 11.60 -6.29
C SER A 136 18.76 12.27 -6.35
N ASP A 137 17.88 11.80 -7.25
CA ASP A 137 16.63 12.48 -7.62
C ASP A 137 15.36 11.75 -7.16
N ILE A 138 15.48 10.59 -6.50
CA ILE A 138 14.32 9.79 -6.06
C ILE A 138 13.73 10.28 -4.75
N VAL A 139 12.40 10.33 -4.71
CA VAL A 139 11.61 10.77 -3.57
C VAL A 139 10.73 9.62 -3.08
N CYS A 140 11.03 9.14 -1.88
CA CYS A 140 10.25 8.07 -1.25
C CYS A 140 9.04 8.63 -0.51
N GLY A 141 7.85 8.12 -0.83
CA GLY A 141 6.59 8.53 -0.23
C GLY A 141 5.83 7.40 0.45
N GLN A 142 5.15 7.74 1.54
CA GLN A 142 4.27 6.86 2.28
C GLN A 142 2.82 7.25 2.01
N LEU A 143 2.04 6.31 1.50
CA LEU A 143 0.60 6.42 1.35
C LEU A 143 -0.05 5.92 2.64
N LEU A 144 -0.30 6.83 3.57
CA LEU A 144 -0.98 6.53 4.82
C LEU A 144 -2.48 6.50 4.57
N HIS A 145 -3.12 5.39 4.90
CA HIS A 145 -4.55 5.22 4.70
C HIS A 145 -5.18 4.53 5.90
N GLY A 146 -6.48 4.69 6.12
CA GLY A 146 -7.07 4.10 7.32
C GLY A 146 -8.57 4.21 7.40
N SER A 147 -9.14 3.26 8.16
CA SER A 147 -10.55 3.12 8.57
C SER A 147 -10.90 1.71 9.02
N LYS A 148 -12.05 1.54 9.68
CA LYS A 148 -12.63 0.22 10.01
C LYS A 148 -12.96 -0.60 8.76
N SER A 149 -13.96 -0.20 7.98
CA SER A 149 -14.54 -1.04 6.91
C SER A 149 -14.37 -0.47 5.49
N ASN A 150 -14.53 0.84 5.31
CA ASN A 150 -14.38 1.54 4.04
C ASN A 150 -13.13 2.41 4.07
N LEU A 151 -12.71 3.10 3.02
CA LEU A 151 -11.59 4.05 3.12
C LEU A 151 -12.13 5.45 3.51
N GLU A 152 -11.72 6.00 4.65
CA GLU A 152 -12.16 7.33 5.16
C GLU A 152 -11.07 8.41 5.05
N PHE A 153 -9.81 8.03 4.93
CA PHE A 153 -8.72 8.99 4.68
C PHE A 153 -7.56 8.33 3.96
N MET A 154 -6.83 9.16 3.21
CA MET A 154 -5.58 8.81 2.56
C MET A 154 -4.69 10.05 2.45
N SER A 155 -3.42 9.92 2.80
CA SER A 155 -2.44 10.99 2.68
C SER A 155 -1.12 10.48 2.15
N LEU A 156 -0.49 11.27 1.29
CA LEU A 156 0.91 11.13 0.94
C LEU A 156 1.74 11.85 2.00
N VAL A 157 2.73 11.16 2.55
CA VAL A 157 3.72 11.69 3.48
C VAL A 157 5.11 11.44 2.93
N ILE A 158 5.91 12.49 2.77
CA ILE A 158 7.34 12.39 2.49
C ILE A 158 8.08 12.59 3.82
N PRO A 159 8.65 11.53 4.41
CA PRO A 159 9.38 11.65 5.65
C PRO A 159 10.73 12.34 5.46
N ASP A 160 11.28 12.86 6.54
CA ASP A 160 12.68 13.22 6.60
C ASP A 160 13.56 11.98 6.56
N ALA A 161 14.85 12.25 6.41
CA ALA A 161 15.91 11.30 6.44
C ALA A 161 15.80 10.20 7.52
N ASN A 162 15.33 10.57 8.72
CA ASN A 162 15.28 9.67 9.86
C ASN A 162 13.88 9.09 10.14
N CYS A 163 12.91 9.35 9.26
CA CYS A 163 11.50 9.03 9.48
C CYS A 163 10.98 9.54 10.85
N LYS A 164 11.41 10.74 11.24
CA LYS A 164 11.02 11.44 12.48
C LYS A 164 10.10 12.63 12.24
N VAL A 165 10.26 13.33 11.12
CA VAL A 165 9.47 14.52 10.75
C VAL A 165 8.90 14.36 9.33
N SER A 166 7.69 14.85 9.07
CA SER A 166 7.15 14.92 7.71
C SER A 166 7.70 16.16 7.03
N LEU A 167 8.44 15.98 5.94
CA LEU A 167 8.90 17.07 5.07
C LEU A 167 7.75 17.60 4.20
N TYR A 168 6.82 16.73 3.86
CA TYR A 168 5.66 17.08 3.04
C TYR A 168 4.49 16.17 3.34
N THR A 169 3.30 16.75 3.44
CA THR A 169 2.04 16.00 3.59
C THR A 169 1.02 16.54 2.60
N ARG A 170 0.37 15.65 1.85
CA ARG A 170 -0.76 15.98 0.97
C ARG A 170 -1.90 15.01 1.21
N GLN A 171 -3.10 15.54 1.37
CA GLN A 171 -4.30 14.72 1.37
C GLN A 171 -4.58 14.22 -0.04
N ILE A 172 -4.79 12.91 -0.18
CA ILE A 172 -5.14 12.29 -1.45
C ILE A 172 -6.67 12.26 -1.55
N PRO A 173 -7.26 12.77 -2.65
CA PRO A 173 -8.69 12.70 -2.87
C PRO A 173 -9.19 11.25 -2.82
N LEU A 174 -10.27 11.03 -2.08
CA LEU A 174 -10.91 9.73 -2.00
C LEU A 174 -11.87 9.55 -3.19
N PRO A 175 -11.98 8.32 -3.71
CA PRO A 175 -12.99 8.02 -4.73
C PRO A 175 -14.39 8.14 -4.13
N LYS A 176 -15.38 8.40 -4.99
CA LYS A 176 -16.78 8.32 -4.59
C LYS A 176 -17.16 6.86 -4.33
N PHE A 177 -18.17 6.66 -3.47
CA PHE A 177 -18.60 5.31 -3.11
C PHE A 177 -19.11 4.52 -4.33
N GLU A 178 -19.77 5.20 -5.25
CA GLU A 178 -20.31 4.65 -6.49
C GLU A 178 -19.21 4.08 -7.40
N GLU A 179 -18.10 4.81 -7.54
CA GLU A 179 -16.94 4.43 -8.38
C GLU A 179 -16.27 3.13 -7.91
N VAL A 180 -16.40 2.81 -6.62
CA VAL A 180 -15.84 1.59 -5.99
C VAL A 180 -16.86 0.46 -6.00
N ARG A 181 -18.16 0.76 -5.95
CA ARG A 181 -19.24 -0.23 -5.87
C ARG A 181 -19.53 -0.90 -7.22
N GLU A 182 -19.38 -0.16 -8.31
CA GLU A 182 -19.66 -0.66 -9.67
C GLU A 182 -18.66 -1.71 -10.15
N GLU A 183 -17.45 -1.74 -9.59
CA GLU A 183 -16.47 -2.77 -9.94
C GLU A 183 -16.84 -4.11 -9.31
N LYS A 184 -16.88 -5.15 -10.14
CA LYS A 184 -16.95 -6.52 -9.65
C LYS A 184 -15.61 -6.85 -9.02
N ILE A 185 -15.63 -7.20 -7.74
CA ILE A 185 -14.51 -7.89 -7.11
C ILE A 185 -14.52 -9.28 -7.76
N GLU A 186 -13.62 -9.52 -8.71
CA GLU A 186 -13.58 -10.79 -9.42
C GLU A 186 -13.39 -11.95 -8.44
N ASP A 187 -14.02 -13.09 -8.73
CA ASP A 187 -13.97 -14.36 -7.98
C ASP A 187 -12.54 -14.93 -7.81
N ASN A 188 -11.53 -14.26 -8.39
CA ASN A 188 -10.11 -14.55 -8.21
C ASN A 188 -9.63 -14.39 -6.76
N LEU A 189 -10.28 -13.52 -5.96
CA LEU A 189 -9.92 -13.36 -4.54
C LEU A 189 -10.41 -14.52 -3.67
N ASP A 190 -11.59 -15.08 -3.95
CA ASP A 190 -12.08 -16.27 -3.24
C ASP A 190 -11.19 -17.48 -3.54
N ASN A 191 -10.76 -17.63 -4.80
CA ASN A 191 -9.78 -18.64 -5.20
C ASN A 191 -8.41 -18.47 -4.52
N LEU A 192 -7.97 -17.23 -4.26
CA LEU A 192 -6.70 -16.94 -3.59
C LEU A 192 -6.70 -17.43 -2.14
N PHE A 193 -7.78 -17.18 -1.38
CA PHE A 193 -7.86 -17.64 0.00
C PHE A 193 -8.07 -19.16 0.09
N GLU A 194 -8.82 -19.76 -0.83
CA GLU A 194 -8.89 -21.22 -0.93
C GLU A 194 -7.53 -21.84 -1.25
N GLN A 195 -6.76 -21.25 -2.18
CA GLN A 195 -5.41 -21.70 -2.51
C GLN A 195 -4.46 -21.57 -1.32
N LEU A 196 -4.42 -20.41 -0.65
CA LEU A 196 -3.59 -20.18 0.53
C LEU A 196 -3.95 -21.15 1.67
N THR A 197 -5.24 -21.46 1.83
CA THR A 197 -5.70 -22.45 2.82
C THR A 197 -5.24 -23.86 2.46
N LYS A 198 -5.36 -24.26 1.18
CA LYS A 198 -4.88 -25.56 0.69
C LYS A 198 -3.36 -25.71 0.82
N GLU A 199 -2.60 -24.67 0.51
CA GLU A 199 -1.14 -24.64 0.65
C GLU A 199 -0.71 -24.74 2.13
N PHE A 200 -1.40 -24.03 3.02
CA PHE A 200 -1.15 -24.12 4.45
C PHE A 200 -1.43 -25.53 4.99
N GLU A 201 -2.54 -26.16 4.61
CA GLU A 201 -2.85 -27.54 5.01
C GLU A 201 -1.85 -28.56 4.48
N GLN A 202 -1.39 -28.39 3.23
CA GLN A 202 -0.34 -29.24 2.65
C GLN A 202 1.00 -29.07 3.38
N SER A 203 1.41 -27.84 3.70
CA SER A 203 2.63 -27.57 4.47
C SER A 203 2.59 -28.17 5.87
N LYS A 204 1.40 -28.29 6.47
CA LYS A 204 1.18 -28.89 7.78
C LYS A 204 1.26 -30.41 7.78
N LYS A 205 0.95 -31.05 6.63
CA LYS A 205 1.06 -32.51 6.41
C LYS A 205 2.47 -32.96 6.04
N ALA A 206 3.31 -32.03 5.56
CA ALA A 206 4.71 -32.27 5.21
C ALA A 206 5.70 -32.10 6.39
N ARG A 207 5.20 -31.73 7.56
CA ARG A 207 5.91 -31.72 8.85
C ARG A 207 5.43 -32.87 9.73
#